data_AF-A0A1I8D1U7-F1
#
_entry.id   AF-A0A1I8D1U7-F1
#
_cell.length_a   1.000
_cell.length_b   1.000
_cell.length_c   1.000
_cell.angle_alpha   90.00
_cell.angle_beta   90.00
_cell.angle_gamma   90.00
#
_symmetry.space_group_name_H-M   'P 1'
#
loop_
_entity.id
_entity.type
_entity.pdbx_description
1 polymer ?
#
loop_
_entity_poly.entity_id
_entity_poly.type
_entity_poly.pdbx_seq_one_letter_code
_entity_poly.pdbx_strand_id
1 'polypeptide(L)'
;MKLSDLNNLRRILNSPLDAFNTLPKPDKWKSREKLARFTAWQYGSERDTVKGAYRKLNKVLHYMSMQRQDEVRLAHHYSEERVRIGVQEHNMDYSNFKNSLNKAHILLDNTVLSQLAIYEPQTFKNIALLAKKMCVAQDKKMLVVGDELEQIELTNDLFREPVPLSKVYPRSAVDNHTNKPRKLREEEY
;
A
#
# COMPACT_ATOMS: atom_id res chain seq x y z
N MET A 1 9.41 -42.07 -48.90
CA MET A 1 8.92 -40.67 -48.87
C MET A 1 9.03 -40.13 -50.29
N LYS A 2 7.92 -40.01 -51.03
CA LYS A 2 7.91 -39.42 -52.38
C LYS A 2 7.14 -38.11 -52.29
N LEU A 3 7.81 -37.00 -52.62
CA LEU A 3 7.22 -35.68 -52.76
C LEU A 3 6.73 -35.54 -54.20
N SER A 4 5.51 -35.02 -54.39
CA SER A 4 5.10 -34.49 -55.70
C SER A 4 5.32 -32.99 -55.69
N ASP A 5 6.21 -32.54 -56.57
CA ASP A 5 6.45 -31.14 -56.84
C ASP A 5 5.20 -30.54 -57.49
N LEU A 6 4.68 -29.45 -56.91
CA LEU A 6 4.15 -28.27 -57.62
C LEU A 6 3.36 -27.32 -56.71
N ASN A 7 2.97 -27.74 -55.50
CA ASN A 7 2.42 -26.83 -54.50
C ASN A 7 2.87 -27.29 -53.12
N ASN A 8 3.76 -26.55 -52.46
CA ASN A 8 4.30 -26.83 -51.11
C ASN A 8 3.23 -26.72 -50.00
N LEU A 9 2.13 -27.44 -50.15
CA LEU A 9 1.11 -27.61 -49.13
C LEU A 9 1.05 -29.10 -48.80
N ARG A 10 1.32 -29.43 -47.53
CA ARG A 10 1.06 -30.76 -46.98
C ARG A 10 -0.46 -30.97 -47.00
N ARG A 11 -0.98 -31.61 -48.05
CA ARG A 11 -2.33 -32.17 -48.01
C ARG A 11 -2.30 -33.37 -47.07
N ILE A 12 -2.78 -33.17 -45.85
CA ILE A 12 -3.11 -34.28 -44.95
C ILE A 12 -4.38 -34.90 -45.54
N LEU A 13 -4.28 -36.14 -46.04
CA LEU A 13 -5.33 -36.82 -46.80
C LEU A 13 -6.65 -37.03 -46.01
N ASN A 14 -6.70 -36.68 -44.71
CA ASN A 14 -7.89 -36.75 -43.85
C ASN A 14 -8.01 -35.53 -42.92
N SER A 15 -7.78 -34.33 -43.45
CA SER A 15 -8.00 -33.07 -42.72
C SER A 15 -9.38 -32.50 -43.07
N PRO A 16 -10.24 -32.17 -42.09
CA PRO A 16 -11.52 -31.52 -42.36
C PRO A 16 -11.37 -30.04 -42.79
N LEU A 17 -10.14 -29.51 -42.85
CA LEU A 17 -9.87 -28.17 -43.35
C LEU A 17 -9.78 -28.15 -44.89
N ASP A 18 -10.72 -27.43 -45.50
CA ASP A 18 -10.64 -26.92 -46.86
C ASP A 18 -9.89 -25.58 -46.86
N ALA A 19 -8.81 -25.50 -47.65
CA ALA A 19 -7.85 -24.39 -47.65
C ALA A 19 -8.43 -23.05 -48.15
N PHE A 20 -9.57 -23.09 -48.85
CA PHE A 20 -10.19 -21.90 -49.44
C PHE A 20 -11.49 -21.46 -48.74
N ASN A 21 -12.08 -22.34 -47.91
CA ASN A 21 -13.37 -22.08 -47.26
C ASN A 21 -13.26 -21.80 -45.75
N THR A 22 -12.08 -21.96 -45.14
CA THR A 22 -11.87 -21.73 -43.70
C THR A 22 -10.65 -20.87 -43.43
N LEU A 23 -10.84 -19.70 -42.78
CA LEU A 23 -9.73 -18.96 -42.19
C LEU A 23 -9.12 -19.83 -41.06
N PRO A 24 -7.85 -20.27 -41.15
CA PRO A 24 -7.26 -21.07 -40.09
C PRO A 24 -7.17 -20.23 -38.82
N LYS A 25 -7.67 -20.76 -37.71
CA LYS A 25 -7.53 -20.07 -36.41
C LYS A 25 -6.04 -19.90 -36.11
N PRO A 26 -5.62 -18.74 -35.57
CA PRO A 26 -4.22 -18.55 -35.16
C PRO A 26 -3.78 -19.70 -34.26
N ASP A 27 -2.52 -20.13 -34.43
CA ASP A 27 -2.02 -21.32 -33.74
C ASP A 27 -2.15 -21.18 -32.22
N LYS A 28 -2.89 -22.11 -31.61
CA LYS A 28 -3.14 -22.15 -30.16
C LYS A 28 -1.86 -22.39 -29.37
N TRP A 29 -0.81 -22.92 -30.01
CA TRP A 29 0.46 -23.23 -29.39
C TRP A 29 1.08 -21.99 -28.71
N LYS A 30 1.20 -20.84 -29.40
CA LYS A 30 1.80 -19.62 -28.82
C LYS A 30 1.08 -19.14 -27.56
N SER A 31 -0.26 -19.16 -27.57
CA SER A 31 -1.07 -18.76 -26.42
C SER A 31 -0.92 -19.73 -25.24
N ARG A 32 -0.81 -21.03 -25.52
CA ARG A 32 -0.59 -22.08 -24.50
C ARG A 32 0.82 -22.05 -23.94
N GLU A 33 1.82 -21.78 -24.78
CA GLU A 33 3.20 -21.61 -24.34
C GLU A 33 3.34 -20.39 -23.42
N LYS A 34 2.73 -19.25 -23.78
CA LYS A 34 2.66 -18.08 -22.89
C LYS A 34 2.03 -18.43 -21.54
N LEU A 35 0.90 -19.13 -21.56
CA LEU A 35 0.21 -19.59 -20.34
C LEU A 35 1.12 -20.49 -19.49
N ALA A 36 1.74 -21.51 -20.11
CA ALA A 36 2.63 -22.44 -19.44
C ALA A 36 3.83 -21.74 -18.80
N ARG A 37 4.40 -20.71 -19.45
CA ARG A 37 5.46 -19.88 -18.87
C ARG A 37 5.00 -19.14 -17.61
N PHE A 38 3.76 -18.62 -17.59
CA PHE A 38 3.17 -17.96 -16.42
C PHE A 38 2.69 -18.92 -15.33
N THR A 39 2.55 -20.21 -15.59
CA THR A 39 2.10 -21.19 -14.58
C THR A 39 3.11 -22.29 -14.31
N ALA A 40 4.35 -22.14 -14.80
CA ALA A 40 5.39 -23.16 -14.71
C ALA A 40 5.73 -23.59 -13.27
N TRP A 41 5.65 -22.65 -12.32
CA TRP A 41 5.91 -22.89 -10.89
C TRP A 41 4.71 -23.42 -10.11
N GLN A 42 3.53 -23.53 -10.75
CA GLN A 42 2.34 -24.07 -10.11
C GLN A 42 2.43 -25.59 -10.01
N TYR A 43 1.53 -26.19 -9.22
CA TYR A 43 1.57 -27.63 -8.95
C TYR A 43 0.49 -28.41 -9.72
N GLY A 44 0.85 -29.63 -10.14
CA GLY A 44 -0.05 -30.60 -10.77
C GLY A 44 -0.87 -30.00 -11.93
N SER A 45 -2.21 -30.13 -11.84
CA SER A 45 -3.11 -29.74 -12.94
C SER A 45 -3.04 -28.26 -13.33
N GLU A 46 -2.60 -27.37 -12.41
CA GLU A 46 -2.45 -25.94 -12.68
C GLU A 46 -1.23 -25.64 -13.55
N ARG A 47 -0.23 -26.53 -13.56
CA ARG A 47 0.92 -26.47 -14.45
C ARG A 47 0.68 -27.25 -15.73
N ASP A 48 0.13 -28.46 -15.61
CA ASP A 48 0.10 -29.43 -16.70
C ASP A 48 -1.12 -29.27 -17.63
N THR A 49 -2.24 -28.75 -17.13
CA THR A 49 -3.49 -28.63 -17.91
C THR A 49 -3.86 -27.18 -18.21
N VAL A 50 -4.30 -26.92 -19.45
CA VAL A 50 -4.69 -25.58 -19.90
C VAL A 50 -5.83 -24.99 -19.06
N LYS A 51 -6.84 -25.81 -18.69
CA LYS A 51 -7.99 -25.36 -17.88
C LYS A 51 -7.59 -25.08 -16.43
N GLY A 52 -6.67 -25.84 -15.85
CA GLY A 52 -6.11 -25.56 -14.53
C GLY A 52 -5.32 -24.27 -14.54
N ALA A 53 -4.41 -24.12 -15.50
CA ALA A 53 -3.55 -22.96 -15.66
C ALA A 53 -4.32 -21.66 -15.81
N TYR A 54 -5.37 -21.60 -16.66
CA TYR A 54 -6.18 -20.37 -16.80
C TYR A 54 -6.89 -19.97 -15.52
N ARG A 55 -7.47 -20.94 -14.79
CA ARG A 55 -8.12 -20.66 -13.49
C ARG A 55 -7.12 -20.09 -12.50
N LYS A 56 -5.91 -20.67 -12.44
CA LYS A 56 -4.88 -20.21 -11.53
C LYS A 56 -4.31 -18.85 -11.93
N LEU A 57 -4.07 -18.62 -13.22
CA LEU A 57 -3.59 -17.33 -13.73
C LEU A 57 -4.52 -16.18 -13.34
N ASN A 58 -5.84 -16.35 -13.52
CA ASN A 58 -6.81 -15.33 -13.13
C ASN A 58 -6.77 -15.04 -11.62
N LYS A 59 -6.67 -16.08 -10.80
CA LYS A 59 -6.56 -15.95 -9.34
C LYS A 59 -5.26 -15.24 -8.92
N VAL A 60 -4.14 -15.56 -9.56
CA VAL A 60 -2.85 -14.90 -9.33
C VAL A 60 -2.96 -13.41 -9.66
N LEU A 61 -3.53 -13.03 -10.81
CA LEU A 61 -3.68 -11.62 -11.18
C LEU A 61 -4.55 -10.84 -10.18
N HIS A 62 -5.64 -11.46 -9.70
CA HIS A 62 -6.47 -10.84 -8.66
C HIS A 62 -5.70 -10.66 -7.36
N TYR A 63 -4.98 -11.69 -6.91
CA TYR A 63 -4.17 -11.63 -5.70
C TYR A 63 -3.03 -10.62 -5.81
N MET A 64 -2.37 -10.52 -6.97
CA MET A 64 -1.35 -9.48 -7.19
C MET A 64 -1.94 -8.07 -7.06
N SER A 65 -3.16 -7.85 -7.55
CA SER A 65 -3.84 -6.57 -7.40
C SER A 65 -4.22 -6.29 -5.94
N MET A 66 -4.72 -7.29 -5.21
CA MET A 66 -5.06 -7.17 -3.79
C MET A 66 -3.80 -6.90 -2.96
N GLN A 67 -2.73 -7.69 -3.16
CA GLN A 67 -1.47 -7.56 -2.44
C GLN A 67 -0.82 -6.19 -2.65
N ARG A 68 -0.86 -5.61 -3.85
CA ARG A 68 -0.37 -4.24 -4.08
C ARG A 68 -1.12 -3.18 -3.26
N GLN A 69 -2.42 -3.38 -3.04
CA GLN A 69 -3.21 -2.47 -2.21
C GLN A 69 -2.95 -2.70 -0.72
N ASP A 70 -2.80 -3.95 -0.32
CA ASP A 70 -2.59 -4.33 1.08
C ASP A 70 -1.16 -4.09 1.57
N GLU A 71 -0.15 -4.17 0.71
CA GLU A 71 1.26 -3.93 1.03
C GLU A 71 1.46 -2.57 1.71
N VAL A 72 0.88 -1.51 1.15
CA VAL A 72 0.97 -0.15 1.71
C VAL A 72 0.25 -0.07 3.07
N ARG A 73 -0.92 -0.70 3.20
CA ARG A 73 -1.70 -0.70 4.45
C ARG A 73 -0.97 -1.46 5.56
N LEU A 74 -0.43 -2.64 5.25
CA LEU A 74 0.31 -3.47 6.18
C LEU A 74 1.60 -2.78 6.61
N ALA A 75 2.35 -2.17 5.67
CA ALA A 75 3.54 -1.39 6.00
C ALA A 75 3.24 -0.24 6.96
N HIS A 76 2.14 0.49 6.73
CA HIS A 76 1.70 1.56 7.63
C HIS A 76 1.29 1.01 9.00
N HIS A 77 0.51 -0.08 9.03
CA HIS A 77 0.06 -0.74 10.25
C HIS A 77 1.24 -1.18 11.13
N TYR A 78 2.23 -1.88 10.57
CA TYR A 78 3.42 -2.29 11.33
C TYR A 78 4.27 -1.12 11.79
N SER A 79 4.36 -0.05 10.99
CA SER A 79 5.09 1.16 11.39
C SER A 79 4.40 1.84 12.57
N GLU A 80 3.07 1.93 12.56
CA GLU A 80 2.27 2.44 13.67
C GLU A 80 2.41 1.58 14.93
N GLU A 81 2.35 0.25 14.81
CA GLU A 81 2.55 -0.65 15.95
C GLU A 81 3.91 -0.47 16.60
N ARG A 82 4.99 -0.38 15.80
CA ARG A 82 6.35 -0.16 16.32
C ARG A 82 6.46 1.16 17.07
N VAL A 83 5.92 2.25 16.50
CA VAL A 83 5.90 3.55 17.17
C VAL A 83 5.07 3.48 18.45
N ARG A 84 3.92 2.79 18.43
CA ARG A 84 3.08 2.62 19.62
C ARG A 84 3.86 1.95 20.76
N ILE A 85 4.58 0.87 20.47
CA ILE A 85 5.42 0.20 21.47
C ILE A 85 6.54 1.13 21.97
N GLY A 86 7.26 1.81 21.07
CA GLY A 86 8.33 2.73 21.48
C GLY A 86 7.82 3.89 22.34
N VAL A 87 6.64 4.45 22.03
CA VAL A 87 6.03 5.51 22.85
C VAL A 87 5.57 4.97 24.22
N GLN A 88 5.11 3.71 24.27
CA GLN A 88 4.74 3.03 25.53
C GLN A 88 5.94 2.80 26.44
N GLU A 89 7.12 2.48 25.91
CA GLU A 89 8.37 2.39 26.70
C GLU A 89 8.71 3.72 27.38
N HIS A 90 8.28 4.84 26.77
CA HIS A 90 8.37 6.17 27.36
C HIS A 90 7.13 6.56 28.18
N ASN A 91 6.26 5.64 28.60
CA ASN A 91 5.07 5.91 29.42
C ASN A 91 4.10 6.94 28.81
N MET A 92 3.93 6.93 27.50
CA MET A 92 2.99 7.80 26.79
C MET A 92 2.05 6.99 25.87
N ASP A 93 0.87 7.55 25.61
CA ASP A 93 -0.07 7.01 24.63
C ASP A 93 0.23 7.53 23.22
N TYR A 94 0.17 6.64 22.22
CA TYR A 94 0.38 6.98 20.81
C TYR A 94 -0.55 8.10 20.28
N SER A 95 -1.83 8.11 20.68
CA SER A 95 -2.79 9.15 20.25
C SER A 95 -2.37 10.54 20.74
N ASN A 96 -1.93 10.62 22.01
CA ASN A 96 -1.44 11.86 22.59
C ASN A 96 -0.12 12.30 21.96
N PHE A 97 0.80 11.34 21.73
CA PHE A 97 2.06 11.58 21.03
C PHE A 97 1.85 12.19 19.65
N LYS A 98 1.03 11.55 18.80
CA LYS A 98 0.79 12.03 17.42
C LYS A 98 0.07 13.39 17.41
N ASN A 99 -0.87 13.60 18.33
CA ASN A 99 -1.55 14.89 18.48
C ASN A 99 -0.56 16.01 18.87
N SER A 100 0.35 15.76 19.81
CA SER A 100 1.42 16.71 20.18
C SER A 100 2.29 17.06 18.98
N LEU A 101 2.76 16.06 18.22
CA LEU A 101 3.60 16.30 17.04
C LEU A 101 2.88 17.11 15.96
N ASN A 102 1.59 16.82 15.72
CA ASN A 102 0.79 17.57 14.75
C ASN A 102 0.62 19.05 15.17
N LYS A 103 0.40 19.31 16.46
CA LYS A 103 0.35 20.68 17.00
C LYS A 103 1.69 21.41 16.93
N ALA A 104 2.78 20.67 17.02
CA ALA A 104 4.14 21.18 16.84
C ALA A 104 4.53 21.41 15.37
N HIS A 105 3.68 21.03 14.40
CA HIS A 105 4.02 20.90 12.98
C HIS A 105 5.25 20.02 12.71
N ILE A 106 5.48 19.01 13.54
CA ILE A 106 6.49 17.98 13.28
C ILE A 106 5.81 16.90 12.42
N LEU A 107 5.86 17.10 11.10
CA LEU A 107 5.22 16.25 10.09
C LEU A 107 6.06 15.00 9.79
N LEU A 108 6.36 14.20 10.81
CA LEU A 108 7.08 12.94 10.65
C LEU A 108 6.12 11.78 10.42
N ASP A 109 6.39 11.01 9.37
CA ASP A 109 5.67 9.77 9.05
C ASP A 109 6.00 8.66 10.05
N ASN A 110 5.06 7.73 10.21
CA ASN A 110 5.25 6.58 11.10
C ASN A 110 6.37 5.65 10.65
N THR A 111 6.63 5.60 9.33
CA THR A 111 7.76 4.85 8.78
C THR A 111 9.09 5.38 9.33
N VAL A 112 9.31 6.69 9.23
CA VAL A 112 10.50 7.38 9.75
C VAL A 112 10.58 7.28 11.27
N LEU A 113 9.47 7.55 11.98
CA LEU A 113 9.42 7.43 13.44
C LEU A 113 9.74 6.00 13.90
N SER A 114 9.28 4.98 13.18
CA SER A 114 9.59 3.58 13.50
C SER A 114 11.06 3.26 13.30
N GLN A 115 11.71 3.84 12.28
CA GLN A 115 13.15 3.68 12.06
C GLN A 115 13.96 4.38 13.15
N LEU A 116 13.56 5.59 13.54
CA LEU A 116 14.18 6.31 14.66
C LEU A 116 14.06 5.52 15.97
N ALA A 117 12.89 4.95 16.26
CA ALA A 117 12.70 4.13 17.45
C ALA A 117 13.63 2.91 17.49
N ILE A 118 13.90 2.28 16.34
CA ILE A 118 14.76 1.08 16.26
C ILE A 118 16.25 1.43 16.27
N TYR A 119 16.66 2.38 15.43
CA TYR A 119 18.08 2.63 15.16
C TYR A 119 18.66 3.80 15.96
N GLU A 120 17.82 4.78 16.34
CA GLU A 120 18.25 6.02 16.98
C GLU A 120 17.44 6.30 18.26
N PRO A 121 17.57 5.46 19.30
CA PRO A 121 16.72 5.53 20.49
C PRO A 121 16.85 6.85 21.25
N GLN A 122 18.01 7.50 21.21
CA GLN A 122 18.22 8.81 21.84
C GLN A 122 17.39 9.91 21.17
N THR A 123 17.40 9.96 19.84
CA THR A 123 16.60 10.92 19.07
C THR A 123 15.12 10.67 19.30
N PHE A 124 14.68 9.41 19.27
CA PHE A 124 13.29 9.05 19.53
C PHE A 124 12.85 9.43 20.95
N LYS A 125 13.69 9.19 21.95
CA LYS A 125 13.46 9.62 23.35
C LYS A 125 13.25 11.12 23.44
N ASN A 126 14.08 11.93 22.79
CA ASN A 126 13.94 13.39 22.80
C ASN A 126 12.62 13.85 22.16
N ILE A 127 12.19 13.21 21.07
CA ILE A 127 10.89 13.48 20.44
C ILE A 127 9.74 13.11 21.38
N ALA A 128 9.83 11.98 22.07
CA ALA A 128 8.83 11.54 23.05
C ALA A 128 8.74 12.48 24.25
N LEU A 129 9.87 12.90 24.80
CA LEU A 129 9.93 13.87 25.91
C LEU A 129 9.39 15.25 25.49
N LEU A 130 9.70 15.72 24.28
CA LEU A 130 9.12 16.94 23.72
C LEU A 130 7.58 16.83 23.66
N ALA A 131 7.07 15.72 23.13
CA ALA A 131 5.64 15.45 23.07
C ALA A 131 4.98 15.39 24.45
N LYS A 132 5.69 14.90 25.49
CA LYS A 132 5.21 14.88 26.89
C LYS A 132 5.08 16.27 27.42
N LYS A 133 6.12 17.09 27.24
CA LYS A 133 6.13 18.47 27.71
C LYS A 133 4.99 19.27 27.09
N MET A 134 4.69 19.07 25.81
CA MET A 134 3.53 19.69 25.16
C MET A 134 2.18 19.21 25.69
N CYS A 135 2.05 17.93 26.07
CA CYS A 135 0.83 17.43 26.69
C CYS A 135 0.61 18.03 28.08
N VAL A 136 1.68 18.13 28.89
CA VAL A 136 1.64 18.76 30.22
C VAL A 136 1.25 20.24 30.10
N ALA A 137 1.81 20.96 29.13
CA ALA A 137 1.45 22.35 28.84
C ALA A 137 0.00 22.53 28.35
N GLN A 138 -0.67 21.45 27.91
CA GLN A 138 -2.09 21.43 27.54
C GLN A 138 -2.98 20.90 28.67
N ASP A 139 -2.47 20.87 29.90
CA ASP A 139 -3.12 20.34 31.10
C ASP A 139 -3.60 18.88 30.97
N LYS A 140 -3.00 18.11 30.04
CA LYS A 140 -3.28 16.68 29.93
C LYS A 140 -2.53 15.92 31.02
N LYS A 141 -3.26 15.12 31.78
CA LYS A 141 -2.66 14.22 32.78
C LYS A 141 -1.78 13.18 32.09
N MET A 142 -0.47 13.26 32.34
CA MET A 142 0.53 12.33 31.83
C MET A 142 1.36 11.78 32.99
N LEU A 143 1.89 10.57 32.82
CA LEU A 143 2.84 10.00 33.76
C LEU A 143 4.23 10.58 33.47
N VAL A 144 4.66 11.50 34.33
CA VAL A 144 6.00 12.09 34.30
C VAL A 144 6.82 11.43 35.41
N VAL A 145 7.98 10.88 35.05
CA VAL A 145 8.89 10.23 35.99
C VAL A 145 10.00 11.22 36.31
N GLY A 146 10.09 11.66 37.57
CA GLY A 146 11.10 12.61 38.03
C GLY A 146 11.17 13.89 37.20
N ASP A 147 12.40 14.35 36.93
CA ASP A 147 12.69 15.66 36.33
C ASP A 147 13.05 15.57 34.83
N GLU A 148 12.61 14.51 34.14
CA GLU A 148 12.92 14.26 32.72
C GLU A 148 12.53 15.41 31.77
N LEU A 149 11.58 16.26 32.16
CA LEU A 149 11.06 17.36 31.34
C LEU A 149 11.85 18.67 31.47
N GLU A 150 12.77 18.77 32.41
CA GLU A 150 13.56 19.99 32.63
C GLU A 150 14.52 20.26 31.48
N GLN A 151 15.06 19.21 30.88
CA GLN A 151 16.09 19.28 29.83
C GLN A 151 15.57 19.87 28.51
N ILE A 152 14.25 19.91 28.29
CA ILE A 152 13.67 20.32 27.02
C ILE A 152 13.03 21.68 27.18
N GLU A 153 13.45 22.67 26.42
CA GLU A 153 12.80 23.98 26.42
C GLU A 153 11.68 24.03 25.37
N LEU A 154 10.52 24.61 25.74
CA LEU A 154 9.44 24.88 24.80
C LEU A 154 9.45 26.36 24.45
N THR A 155 9.61 26.67 23.16
CA THR A 155 9.34 28.01 22.64
C THR A 155 7.85 28.19 22.38
N ASN A 156 7.31 29.37 22.64
CA ASN A 156 5.88 29.67 22.42
C ASN A 156 5.43 29.39 20.96
N ASP A 157 6.33 29.60 20.00
CA ASP A 157 6.10 29.39 18.56
C ASP A 157 5.80 27.93 18.16
N LEU A 158 6.02 26.97 19.06
CA LEU A 158 5.75 25.55 18.84
C LEU A 158 4.27 25.20 18.98
N PHE A 159 3.46 25.99 19.69
CA PHE A 159 2.03 25.71 19.79
C PHE A 159 1.30 26.32 18.60
N ARG A 160 0.90 25.46 17.66
CA ARG A 160 0.16 25.88 16.48
C ARG A 160 -1.08 25.02 16.29
N GLU A 161 -1.98 25.50 15.45
CA GLU A 161 -3.14 24.72 15.03
C GLU A 161 -2.69 23.57 14.12
N PRO A 162 -3.11 22.32 14.39
CA PRO A 162 -2.78 21.20 13.52
C PRO A 162 -3.21 21.48 12.08
N VAL A 163 -2.36 21.09 11.12
CA VAL A 163 -2.72 21.16 9.70
C VAL A 163 -4.03 20.38 9.48
N PRO A 164 -5.05 20.98 8.85
CA PRO A 164 -6.31 20.30 8.61
C PRO A 164 -6.09 19.09 7.69
N LEU A 165 -6.72 17.96 8.04
CA LEU A 165 -6.70 16.79 7.19
C LEU A 165 -7.50 17.05 5.91
N SER A 166 -7.08 16.46 4.80
CA SER A 166 -7.83 16.52 3.54
C SER A 166 -9.25 16.01 3.74
N LYS A 167 -10.25 16.76 3.28
CA LYS A 167 -11.66 16.37 3.40
C LYS A 167 -11.96 15.12 2.55
N VAL A 168 -12.25 14.00 3.20
CA VAL A 168 -12.68 12.76 2.53
C VAL A 168 -14.18 12.83 2.29
N TYR A 169 -14.59 12.89 1.03
CA TYR A 169 -16.00 12.79 0.65
C TYR A 169 -16.38 11.30 0.56
N PRO A 170 -17.41 10.83 1.30
CA PRO A 170 -17.82 9.44 1.24
C PRO A 170 -18.40 9.11 -0.14
N ARG A 171 -18.16 7.88 -0.58
CA ARG A 171 -18.64 7.35 -1.87
C ARG A 171 -20.08 6.85 -1.72
N SER A 172 -21.03 7.74 -1.40
CA SER A 172 -22.47 7.44 -1.34
C SER A 172 -23.29 8.54 -2.01
N ALA A 173 -24.53 8.21 -2.41
CA ALA A 173 -25.43 9.15 -3.05
C ALA A 173 -26.19 10.02 -2.03
N VAL A 174 -26.34 11.29 -2.41
CA VAL A 174 -27.30 12.33 -1.94
C VAL A 174 -26.83 13.31 -0.86
N ASP A 175 -26.47 12.92 0.37
CA ASP A 175 -26.45 13.94 1.45
C ASP A 175 -25.24 14.90 1.45
N ASN A 176 -24.09 14.50 0.92
CA ASN A 176 -22.85 15.29 0.97
C ASN A 176 -22.60 16.22 -0.23
N HIS A 177 -23.47 16.18 -1.24
CA HIS A 177 -23.33 16.96 -2.48
C HIS A 177 -24.24 18.20 -2.52
N THR A 178 -24.86 18.58 -1.41
CA THR A 178 -25.66 19.80 -1.26
C THR A 178 -24.81 21.07 -1.40
N ASN A 179 -23.58 21.03 -0.92
CA ASN A 179 -22.63 22.14 -1.06
C ASN A 179 -21.83 21.98 -2.36
N LYS A 180 -22.07 22.87 -3.33
CA LYS A 180 -21.28 22.94 -4.58
C LYS A 180 -19.80 23.15 -4.24
N PRO A 181 -18.85 22.48 -4.93
CA PRO A 181 -17.42 22.72 -4.72
C PRO A 181 -17.09 24.18 -5.02
N ARG A 182 -16.50 24.87 -4.04
CA ARG A 182 -15.97 26.23 -4.18
C ARG A 182 -14.54 26.15 -4.70
N LYS A 183 -14.10 27.12 -5.50
CA LYS A 183 -12.68 27.30 -5.81
C LYS A 183 -11.91 27.60 -4.52
N LEU A 184 -10.81 26.89 -4.29
CA LEU A 184 -9.90 27.13 -3.16
C LEU A 184 -9.29 28.53 -3.27
N ARG A 185 -9.03 29.18 -2.13
CA ARG A 185 -8.25 30.42 -2.05
C ARG A 185 -6.75 30.11 -2.11
N GLU A 186 -5.92 31.10 -2.43
CA GLU A 186 -4.44 30.97 -2.43
C GLU A 186 -3.89 30.60 -1.04
N GLU A 187 -4.58 30.98 0.03
CA GLU A 187 -4.25 30.62 1.42
C GLU A 187 -4.56 29.15 1.77
N GLU A 188 -5.37 28.47 0.95
CA GLU A 188 -5.82 27.08 1.14
C GLU A 188 -5.00 26.09 0.29
N TYR A 189 -3.98 26.56 -0.43
CA TYR A 189 -3.03 25.77 -1.21
C TYR A 189 -1.83 25.28 -0.40
#